data_AF-A0A8J2KFC4-F1
#
_entry.id   AF-A0A8J2KFC4-F1
#
_cell.length_a   1.000
_cell.length_b   1.000
_cell.length_c   1.000
_cell.angle_alpha   90.00
_cell.angle_beta   90.00
_cell.angle_gamma   90.00
#
_symmetry.space_group_name_H-M   'P 1'
#
loop_
_entity.id
_entity.type
_entity.pdbx_description
1 polymer ?
#
loop_
_entity_poly.entity_id
_entity_poly.type
_entity_poly.pdbx_seq_one_letter_code
_entity_poly.pdbx_strand_id
1 'polypeptide(L)'
;MAFKNELLVEMSGVNCNSKSNFIVVLAATNIPETVDPAFLSRFRYKLFVPLPTPEERVTIVENVCAKFNITLTDDASAYIRQKTTGYSSRDIVGVLESLKYIPMRKTLVAKYFKVAEKEVSGKKYIATWDTDENGFEEDATVLGLDNIIRPPILEEDVLEVFRNCAPPRQDVSMGLMQFARKYCNTQQVEQQQRNDENCVQLCCVAMLMCCFWGK
;
A
#
# COMPACT_ATOMS: atom_id res chain seq x y z
N MET A 1 -18.98 -23.93 19.17
CA MET A 1 -18.32 -25.23 18.92
C MET A 1 -18.74 -25.88 17.59
N ALA A 2 -19.99 -25.75 17.11
CA ALA A 2 -20.45 -26.42 15.88
C ALA A 2 -19.78 -25.94 14.58
N PHE A 3 -19.60 -24.62 14.40
CA PHE A 3 -19.08 -24.02 13.16
C PHE A 3 -17.69 -24.55 12.73
N LYS A 4 -16.80 -24.76 13.70
CA LYS A 4 -15.44 -25.24 13.43
C LYS A 4 -15.44 -26.65 12.81
N ASN A 5 -16.25 -27.56 13.35
CA ASN A 5 -16.28 -28.93 12.86
C ASN A 5 -16.99 -29.01 11.50
N GLU A 6 -18.04 -28.22 11.31
CA GLU A 6 -18.77 -28.13 10.04
C GLU A 6 -17.87 -27.65 8.90
N LEU A 7 -17.10 -26.58 9.12
CA LEU A 7 -16.14 -26.08 8.13
C LEU A 7 -15.05 -27.11 7.79
N LEU A 8 -14.56 -27.85 8.79
CA LEU A 8 -13.54 -28.89 8.59
C LEU A 8 -14.08 -30.12 7.84
N VAL A 9 -15.37 -30.43 7.98
CA VAL A 9 -16.04 -31.50 7.25
C VAL A 9 -16.23 -31.08 5.80
N GLU A 10 -16.72 -29.86 5.55
CA GLU A 10 -16.88 -29.35 4.18
C GLU A 10 -15.55 -29.27 3.43
N MET A 11 -14.47 -28.77 4.05
CA MET A 11 -13.13 -28.75 3.45
C MET A 11 -12.59 -30.14 3.10
N SER A 12 -13.02 -31.19 3.82
CA SER A 12 -12.65 -32.58 3.54
C SER A 12 -13.62 -33.27 2.56
N GLY A 13 -14.85 -32.78 2.44
CA GLY A 13 -15.94 -33.36 1.66
C GLY A 13 -16.01 -32.92 0.21
N VAL A 14 -15.18 -31.95 -0.22
CA VAL A 14 -15.09 -31.53 -1.63
C VAL A 14 -14.40 -32.63 -2.46
N ASN A 15 -15.17 -33.61 -2.92
CA ASN A 15 -14.73 -34.57 -3.92
C ASN A 15 -14.63 -33.88 -5.28
N CYS A 16 -13.41 -33.57 -5.70
CA CYS A 16 -13.05 -32.99 -6.99
C CYS A 16 -13.16 -33.98 -8.18
N ASN A 17 -14.13 -34.91 -8.14
CA ASN A 17 -14.33 -35.92 -9.18
C ASN A 17 -15.03 -35.38 -10.44
N SER A 18 -15.54 -34.15 -10.40
CA SER A 18 -16.17 -33.50 -11.56
C SER A 18 -15.25 -32.39 -12.07
N LYS A 19 -14.83 -32.49 -13.34
CA LYS A 19 -13.88 -31.60 -14.04
C LYS A 19 -14.31 -30.11 -14.13
N SER A 20 -15.41 -29.70 -13.52
CA SER A 20 -16.01 -28.37 -13.69
C SER A 20 -15.88 -27.42 -12.48
N ASN A 21 -15.54 -27.90 -11.27
CA ASN A 21 -15.51 -27.03 -10.08
C ASN A 21 -14.20 -27.22 -9.27
N PHE A 22 -13.16 -26.45 -9.61
CA PHE A 22 -11.95 -26.34 -8.79
C PHE A 22 -12.11 -25.18 -7.80
N ILE A 23 -12.16 -25.48 -6.51
CA ILE A 23 -12.29 -24.48 -5.44
C ILE A 23 -10.93 -24.35 -4.75
N VAL A 24 -10.40 -23.12 -4.70
CA VAL A 24 -9.18 -22.78 -3.93
C VAL A 24 -9.58 -22.04 -2.67
N VAL A 25 -9.12 -22.54 -1.52
CA VAL A 25 -9.32 -21.86 -0.24
C VAL A 25 -8.02 -21.15 0.14
N LEU A 26 -8.09 -19.83 0.24
CA LEU A 26 -7.00 -18.98 0.72
C LEU A 26 -7.35 -18.47 2.12
N ALA A 27 -6.39 -18.52 3.03
CA ALA A 27 -6.53 -18.01 4.39
C ALA A 27 -5.29 -17.18 4.76
N ALA A 28 -5.50 -16.05 5.43
CA ALA A 28 -4.45 -15.16 5.91
C ALA A 28 -4.62 -14.92 7.42
N THR A 29 -3.52 -14.99 8.17
CA THR A 29 -3.50 -14.71 9.61
C THR A 29 -2.21 -14.01 9.99
N ASN A 30 -2.32 -13.01 10.87
CA ASN A 30 -1.16 -12.34 11.46
C ASN A 30 -0.74 -12.95 12.81
N ILE A 31 -1.51 -13.91 13.33
CA ILE A 31 -1.32 -14.53 14.65
C ILE A 31 -1.47 -16.06 14.52
N PRO A 32 -0.52 -16.74 13.86
CA PRO A 32 -0.67 -18.17 13.54
C PRO A 32 -0.68 -19.07 14.77
N GLU A 33 -0.14 -18.63 15.92
CA GLU A 33 -0.15 -19.37 17.18
C GLU A 33 -1.56 -19.59 17.75
N THR A 34 -2.52 -18.76 17.37
CA THR A 34 -3.93 -18.90 17.81
C THR A 34 -4.73 -19.86 16.92
N VAL A 35 -4.19 -20.25 15.77
CA VAL A 35 -4.89 -21.10 14.81
C VAL A 35 -4.85 -22.56 15.28
N ASP A 36 -6.01 -23.21 15.23
CA ASP A 36 -6.10 -24.60 15.67
C ASP A 36 -5.23 -25.54 14.80
N PRO A 37 -4.45 -26.44 15.42
CA PRO A 37 -3.66 -27.43 14.70
C PRO A 37 -4.45 -28.27 13.68
N ALA A 38 -5.74 -28.53 13.92
CA ALA A 38 -6.60 -29.30 13.03
C ALA A 38 -7.01 -28.55 11.75
N PHE A 39 -7.00 -27.20 11.77
CA PHE A 39 -7.11 -26.39 10.56
C PHE A 39 -5.78 -26.37 9.83
N LEU A 40 -4.68 -26.16 10.55
CA LEU A 40 -3.33 -26.13 9.97
C LEU A 40 -2.97 -27.43 9.24
N SER A 41 -3.43 -28.59 9.71
CA SER A 41 -3.17 -29.87 9.04
C SER A 41 -3.88 -30.01 7.68
N ARG A 42 -5.02 -29.35 7.47
CA ARG A 42 -5.78 -29.38 6.21
C ARG A 42 -5.24 -28.43 5.15
N PHE A 43 -4.57 -27.35 5.55
CA PHE A 43 -3.88 -26.48 4.60
C PHE A 43 -2.57 -27.12 4.13
N ARG A 44 -2.58 -27.63 2.90
CA ARG A 44 -1.41 -28.27 2.28
C ARG A 44 -0.24 -27.30 2.12
N TYR A 45 -0.53 -26.08 1.67
CA TYR A 45 0.47 -25.02 1.48
C TYR A 45 0.38 -23.99 2.59
N LYS A 46 1.53 -23.64 3.14
CA LYS A 46 1.69 -22.62 4.17
C LYS A 46 2.83 -21.71 3.74
N LEU A 47 2.51 -20.45 3.48
CA LEU A 47 3.46 -19.45 2.99
C LEU A 47 3.66 -18.40 4.07
N PHE A 48 4.92 -18.11 4.38
CA PHE A 48 5.29 -16.98 5.22
C PHE A 48 5.58 -15.79 4.31
N VAL A 49 4.90 -14.67 4.55
CA VAL A 49 5.15 -13.41 3.85
C VAL A 49 6.03 -12.54 4.75
N PRO A 50 7.32 -12.37 4.42
CA PRO A 50 8.21 -11.51 5.19
C PRO A 50 7.89 -10.04 4.94
N LEU A 51 8.52 -9.16 5.73
CA LEU A 51 8.55 -7.74 5.44
C LEU A 51 9.26 -7.49 4.09
N PRO A 52 8.83 -6.46 3.34
CA PRO A 52 9.42 -6.15 2.04
C PRO A 52 10.90 -5.78 2.16
N THR A 53 11.69 -6.27 1.22
CA THR A 53 13.10 -5.92 1.05
C THR A 53 13.27 -4.43 0.73
N PRO A 54 14.48 -3.85 0.92
CA PRO A 54 14.71 -2.43 0.64
C PRO A 54 14.30 -2.01 -0.78
N GLU A 55 14.57 -2.84 -1.79
CA GLU A 55 14.20 -2.56 -3.17
C GLU A 55 12.69 -2.65 -3.38
N GLU A 56 12.03 -3.66 -2.83
CA GLU A 56 10.56 -3.78 -2.89
C GLU A 56 9.87 -2.58 -2.23
N ARG A 57 10.44 -2.04 -1.14
CA ARG A 57 9.91 -0.82 -0.50
C ARG A 57 9.98 0.37 -1.43
N VAL A 58 11.07 0.55 -2.17
CA VAL A 58 11.18 1.61 -3.18
C VAL A 58 10.14 1.42 -4.27
N THR A 59 10.02 0.20 -4.81
CA THR A 59 9.03 -0.09 -5.85
C THR A 59 7.60 0.16 -5.38
N ILE A 60 7.28 -0.14 -4.11
CA ILE A 60 5.97 0.19 -3.52
C ILE A 60 5.76 1.71 -3.52
N VAL A 61 6.76 2.48 -3.10
CA VAL A 61 6.67 3.94 -3.06
C VAL A 61 6.54 4.52 -4.47
N GLU A 62 7.37 4.08 -5.42
CA GLU A 62 7.31 4.47 -6.83
C GLU A 62 5.93 4.19 -7.44
N ASN A 63 5.36 3.01 -7.19
CA ASN A 63 4.02 2.65 -7.67
C ASN A 63 2.92 3.55 -7.11
N VAL A 64 3.07 4.03 -5.88
CA VAL A 64 2.12 4.98 -5.27
C VAL A 64 2.36 6.39 -5.81
N CYS A 65 3.61 6.83 -5.93
CA CYS A 65 4.01 8.12 -6.49
C CYS A 65 3.60 8.27 -7.96
N ALA A 66 3.65 7.18 -8.74
CA ALA A 66 3.20 7.15 -10.13
C ALA A 66 1.71 7.53 -10.26
N LYS A 67 0.86 7.22 -9.26
CA LYS A 67 -0.55 7.64 -9.25
C LYS A 67 -0.72 9.16 -9.13
N PHE A 68 0.29 9.85 -8.63
CA PHE A 68 0.35 11.30 -8.51
C PHE A 68 1.19 11.95 -9.62
N ASN A 69 1.63 11.18 -10.64
CA ASN A 69 2.56 11.62 -11.69
C ASN A 69 3.90 12.15 -11.15
N ILE A 70 4.39 11.56 -10.06
CA ILE A 70 5.68 11.92 -9.46
C ILE A 70 6.73 10.89 -9.88
N THR A 71 7.83 11.37 -10.44
CA THR A 71 9.03 10.57 -10.71
C THR A 71 10.05 10.82 -9.61
N LEU A 72 10.50 9.77 -8.94
CA LEU A 72 11.52 9.87 -7.89
C LEU A 72 12.91 9.84 -8.52
N THR A 73 13.79 10.70 -8.03
CA THR A 73 15.24 10.64 -8.31
C THR A 73 15.92 9.51 -7.53
N ASP A 74 17.05 9.02 -8.04
CA ASP A 74 17.83 7.94 -7.40
C ASP A 74 18.24 8.29 -5.96
N ASP A 75 18.56 9.56 -5.70
CA ASP A 75 18.90 10.08 -4.37
C ASP A 75 17.71 10.03 -3.40
N ALA A 76 16.51 10.39 -3.88
CA ALA A 76 15.28 10.30 -3.10
C ALA A 76 14.96 8.83 -2.76
N SER A 77 15.10 7.93 -3.74
CA SER A 77 14.93 6.49 -3.54
C SER A 77 15.96 5.92 -2.55
N ALA A 78 17.21 6.38 -2.57
CA ALA A 78 18.22 6.00 -1.58
C ALA A 78 17.85 6.47 -0.16
N TYR A 79 17.35 7.70 0.00
CA TYR A 79 16.88 8.21 1.28
C TYR A 79 15.70 7.40 1.84
N ILE A 80 14.72 7.11 0.98
CA ILE A 80 13.53 6.34 1.34
C ILE A 80 13.90 4.92 1.78
N ARG A 81 14.86 4.26 1.11
CA ARG A 81 15.37 2.92 1.50
C ARG A 81 15.84 2.88 2.94
N GLN A 82 16.62 3.88 3.34
CA GLN A 82 17.20 3.96 4.68
C GLN A 82 16.12 4.26 5.72
N LYS A 83 15.22 5.20 5.44
CA LYS A 83 14.18 5.64 6.39
C LYS A 83 13.07 4.62 6.60
N THR A 84 12.73 3.84 5.58
CA THR A 84 11.63 2.86 5.64
C THR A 84 12.05 1.48 6.17
N THR A 85 13.21 1.37 6.82
CA THR A 85 13.69 0.10 7.37
C THR A 85 12.70 -0.44 8.41
N GLY A 86 12.19 -1.65 8.20
CA GLY A 86 11.21 -2.30 9.09
C GLY A 86 9.76 -1.90 8.85
N TYR A 87 9.46 -1.08 7.84
CA TYR A 87 8.08 -0.72 7.52
C TYR A 87 7.38 -1.86 6.78
N SER A 88 6.13 -2.12 7.13
CA SER A 88 5.25 -2.96 6.32
C SER A 88 4.73 -2.16 5.11
N SER A 89 4.27 -2.86 4.06
CA SER A 89 3.64 -2.22 2.91
C SER A 89 2.43 -1.35 3.32
N ARG A 90 1.71 -1.77 4.37
CA ARG A 90 0.59 -0.99 4.94
C ARG A 90 1.06 0.32 5.56
N ASP A 91 2.18 0.30 6.28
CA ASP A 91 2.72 1.51 6.90
C ASP A 91 3.19 2.49 5.84
N ILE A 92 3.89 2.01 4.80
CA ILE A 92 4.33 2.85 3.67
C ILE A 92 3.14 3.52 2.99
N VAL A 93 2.10 2.75 2.67
CA VAL A 93 0.88 3.31 2.04
C VAL A 93 0.19 4.30 2.97
N GLY A 94 0.06 4.00 4.26
CA GLY A 94 -0.56 4.91 5.24
C GLY A 94 0.21 6.22 5.42
N VAL A 95 1.53 6.18 5.30
CA VAL A 95 2.37 7.38 5.27
C VAL A 95 2.08 8.20 4.01
N LEU A 96 2.08 7.56 2.85
CA LEU A 96 1.84 8.21 1.55
C LEU A 96 0.39 8.72 1.40
N GLU A 97 -0.57 8.19 2.14
CA GLU A 97 -1.93 8.73 2.20
C GLU A 97 -1.96 10.20 2.65
N SER A 98 -1.00 10.61 3.47
CA SER A 98 -0.88 12.00 3.93
C SER A 98 -0.55 12.98 2.79
N LEU A 99 0.08 12.51 1.70
CA LEU A 99 0.41 13.32 0.51
C LEU A 99 -0.81 13.94 -0.13
N LYS A 100 -1.96 13.25 -0.08
CA LYS A 100 -3.24 13.74 -0.62
C LYS A 100 -3.67 15.08 -0.01
N TYR A 101 -3.27 15.34 1.23
CA TYR A 101 -3.66 16.55 1.96
C TYR A 101 -2.64 17.69 1.81
N ILE A 102 -1.46 17.44 1.25
CA ILE A 102 -0.42 18.47 1.13
C ILE A 102 -0.85 19.63 0.23
N PRO A 103 -1.39 19.40 -0.99
CA PRO A 103 -1.84 20.51 -1.83
C PRO A 103 -2.90 21.36 -1.13
N MET A 104 -3.81 20.70 -0.41
CA MET A 104 -4.85 21.39 0.36
C MET A 104 -4.24 22.24 1.49
N ARG A 105 -3.26 21.71 2.23
CA ARG A 105 -2.55 22.47 3.27
C ARG A 105 -1.78 23.67 2.68
N LYS A 106 -1.07 23.46 1.57
CA LYS A 106 -0.35 24.53 0.84
C LYS A 106 -1.33 25.63 0.41
N THR A 107 -2.50 25.27 -0.13
CA THR A 107 -3.54 26.24 -0.51
C THR A 107 -4.13 27.01 0.67
N LEU A 108 -4.34 26.36 1.82
CA LEU A 108 -4.90 27.01 3.01
C LEU A 108 -3.92 27.98 3.69
N VAL A 109 -2.61 27.71 3.59
CA VAL A 109 -1.55 28.56 4.16
C VAL A 109 -1.12 29.67 3.19
N ALA A 110 -1.39 29.52 1.89
CA ALA A 110 -1.09 30.52 0.89
C ALA A 110 -1.89 31.81 1.12
N LYS A 111 -1.18 32.94 1.09
CA LYS A 111 -1.76 34.29 1.21
C LYS A 111 -1.91 35.01 -0.12
N TYR A 112 -1.10 34.62 -1.11
CA TYR A 112 -1.05 35.28 -2.40
C TYR A 112 -1.63 34.36 -3.47
N PHE A 113 -2.50 34.92 -4.30
CA PHE A 113 -3.15 34.21 -5.39
C PHE A 113 -3.04 34.99 -6.70
N LYS A 114 -2.97 34.24 -7.79
CA LYS A 114 -2.93 34.75 -9.17
C LYS A 114 -4.09 34.15 -9.96
N VAL A 115 -4.68 34.92 -10.86
CA VAL A 115 -5.71 34.40 -11.78
C VAL A 115 -5.03 33.55 -12.86
N ALA A 116 -5.43 32.28 -12.94
CA ALA A 116 -4.90 31.32 -13.91
C ALA A 116 -5.63 31.41 -15.25
N GLU A 117 -6.95 31.25 -15.21
CA GLU A 117 -7.82 31.23 -16.38
C GLU A 117 -9.16 31.88 -16.06
N LYS A 118 -9.74 32.52 -17.08
CA LYS A 118 -11.11 33.04 -17.04
C LYS A 118 -11.99 32.04 -17.81
N GLU A 119 -12.62 31.11 -17.09
CA GLU A 119 -13.62 30.22 -17.67
C GLU A 119 -15.01 30.90 -17.65
N VAL A 120 -15.94 30.33 -18.40
CA VAL A 120 -17.35 30.79 -18.46
C VAL A 120 -18.08 30.62 -17.11
N SER A 121 -17.58 29.72 -16.23
CA SER A 121 -18.16 29.43 -14.91
C SER A 121 -17.58 30.27 -13.77
N GLY A 122 -16.50 31.02 -14.00
CA GLY A 122 -15.79 31.77 -12.96
C GLY A 122 -14.30 31.95 -13.24
N LYS A 123 -13.61 32.72 -12.37
CA LYS A 123 -12.16 32.87 -12.40
C LYS A 123 -11.53 31.76 -11.56
N LYS A 124 -10.52 31.06 -12.11
CA LYS A 124 -9.70 30.11 -11.35
C LYS A 124 -8.44 30.77 -10.84
N TYR A 125 -8.03 30.41 -9.62
CA TYR A 125 -6.87 30.99 -8.94
C TYR A 125 -5.79 29.94 -8.70
N ILE A 126 -4.52 30.34 -8.76
CA ILE A 126 -3.35 29.54 -8.40
C ILE A 126 -2.63 30.27 -7.25
N ALA A 127 -2.15 29.53 -6.26
CA ALA A 127 -1.31 30.08 -5.20
C ALA A 127 0.03 30.56 -5.77
N THR A 128 0.44 31.77 -5.39
CA THR A 128 1.73 32.36 -5.81
C THR A 128 2.50 32.93 -4.61
N TRP A 129 3.66 33.52 -4.87
CA TRP A 129 4.52 34.24 -3.94
C TRP A 129 4.21 35.75 -3.95
N ASP A 130 4.73 36.46 -2.94
CA ASP A 130 4.55 37.90 -2.71
C ASP A 130 5.16 38.82 -3.79
N THR A 131 6.18 38.32 -4.48
CA THR A 131 6.97 39.06 -5.48
C THR A 131 6.36 39.06 -6.89
N ASP A 132 5.23 38.38 -7.09
CA ASP A 132 4.57 38.34 -8.40
C ASP A 132 3.72 39.59 -8.64
N GLU A 133 3.99 40.34 -9.73
CA GLU A 133 3.27 41.57 -10.09
C GLU A 133 1.75 41.37 -10.32
N ASN A 134 1.35 40.12 -10.61
CA ASN A 134 -0.05 39.73 -10.84
C ASN A 134 -0.67 38.98 -9.65
N GLY A 135 0.06 38.88 -8.54
CA GLY A 135 -0.40 38.30 -7.29
C GLY A 135 -1.17 39.34 -6.47
N PHE A 136 -2.27 38.91 -5.86
CA PHE A 136 -3.00 39.71 -4.88
C PHE A 136 -3.11 38.93 -3.57
N GLU A 137 -3.13 39.66 -2.45
CA GLU A 137 -3.24 39.07 -1.11
C GLU A 137 -4.72 38.89 -0.75
N GLU A 138 -5.16 37.64 -0.61
CA GLU A 138 -6.52 37.29 -0.19
C GLU A 138 -6.51 35.91 0.48
N ASP A 139 -7.48 35.66 1.35
CA ASP A 139 -7.62 34.36 2.02
C ASP A 139 -8.33 33.33 1.11
N ALA A 140 -7.87 32.07 1.18
CA ALA A 140 -8.43 30.98 0.39
C ALA A 140 -9.94 30.72 0.64
N THR A 141 -10.44 31.06 1.84
CA THR A 141 -11.86 30.94 2.20
C THR A 141 -12.73 31.97 1.50
N VAL A 142 -12.19 33.16 1.23
CA VAL A 142 -12.89 34.26 0.56
C VAL A 142 -12.99 33.98 -0.94
N LEU A 143 -11.93 33.44 -1.55
CA LEU A 143 -11.91 33.07 -2.96
C LEU A 143 -12.78 31.84 -3.29
N GLY A 144 -13.09 31.04 -2.27
CA GLY A 144 -13.81 29.77 -2.41
C GLY A 144 -12.88 28.66 -2.87
N LEU A 145 -12.82 27.57 -2.09
CA LEU A 145 -11.90 26.44 -2.33
C LEU A 145 -12.09 25.78 -3.70
N ASP A 146 -13.32 25.78 -4.23
CA ASP A 146 -13.64 25.18 -5.53
C ASP A 146 -13.07 25.97 -6.71
N ASN A 147 -12.77 27.26 -6.51
CA ASN A 147 -12.20 28.13 -7.54
C ASN A 147 -10.66 28.07 -7.55
N ILE A 148 -10.03 27.38 -6.61
CA ILE A 148 -8.56 27.34 -6.49
C ILE A 148 -8.02 26.05 -7.11
N ILE A 149 -7.11 26.22 -8.06
CA ILE A 149 -6.29 25.14 -8.61
C ILE A 149 -5.25 24.78 -7.56
N ARG A 150 -5.32 23.54 -7.08
CA ARG A 150 -4.38 23.00 -6.10
C ARG A 150 -2.99 22.83 -6.73
N PRO A 151 -1.92 23.18 -5.99
CA PRO A 151 -0.56 23.00 -6.49
C PRO A 151 -0.27 21.50 -6.72
N PRO A 152 0.59 21.17 -7.70
CA PRO A 152 1.03 19.79 -7.91
C PRO A 152 1.81 19.29 -6.68
N ILE A 153 1.76 17.99 -6.44
CA ILE A 153 2.59 17.33 -5.41
C ILE A 153 3.97 17.11 -6.02
N LEU A 154 5.02 17.49 -5.30
CA LEU A 154 6.42 17.38 -5.74
C LEU A 154 7.17 16.28 -4.98
N GLU A 155 8.37 15.91 -5.44
CA GLU A 155 9.22 14.92 -4.74
C GLU A 155 9.64 15.39 -3.34
N GLU A 156 9.80 16.71 -3.14
CA GLU A 156 10.10 17.33 -1.85
C GLU A 156 9.02 17.03 -0.79
N ASP A 157 7.75 17.00 -1.21
CA ASP A 157 6.61 16.70 -0.35
C ASP A 157 6.65 15.25 0.13
N VAL A 158 7.11 14.33 -0.74
CA VAL A 158 7.31 12.93 -0.41
C VAL A 158 8.40 12.78 0.66
N LEU A 159 9.52 13.47 0.49
CA LEU A 159 10.62 13.44 1.45
C LEU A 159 10.24 14.08 2.78
N GLU A 160 9.45 15.15 2.78
CA GLU A 160 8.93 15.79 3.98
C GLU A 160 8.02 14.83 4.77
N VAL A 161 7.14 14.12 4.07
CA VAL A 161 6.27 13.12 4.69
C VAL A 161 7.07 12.03 5.37
N PHE A 162 8.08 11.46 4.70
CA PHE A 162 8.96 10.45 5.31
C PHE A 162 9.83 10.99 6.45
N ARG A 163 10.16 12.30 6.45
CA ARG A 163 10.89 12.95 7.55
C ARG A 163 10.06 13.02 8.82
N ASN A 164 8.75 13.25 8.69
CA ASN A 164 7.83 13.43 9.80
C ASN A 164 7.15 12.11 10.26
N CYS A 165 7.54 10.97 9.69
CA CYS A 165 6.96 9.68 10.04
C CYS A 165 7.31 9.21 11.45
N ALA A 166 6.29 8.67 12.12
CA ALA A 166 6.46 7.87 13.32
C ALA A 166 7.28 6.60 13.02
N PRO A 167 8.03 6.07 14.00
CA PRO A 167 8.78 4.82 13.82
C PRO A 167 7.84 3.66 13.43
N PRO A 168 8.37 2.63 12.73
CA PRO A 168 7.56 1.52 12.24
C PRO A 168 6.81 0.82 13.37
N ARG A 169 5.53 0.51 13.12
CA ARG A 169 4.70 -0.26 14.05
C ARG A 169 4.96 -1.74 13.84
N GLN A 170 5.99 -2.28 14.51
CA GLN A 170 6.09 -3.65 15.05
C GLN A 170 7.44 -4.31 14.82
N ASP A 171 7.96 -4.84 15.93
CA ASP A 171 8.81 -6.01 16.01
C ASP A 171 8.07 -7.20 15.38
N VAL A 172 8.66 -7.84 14.38
CA VAL A 172 8.19 -9.16 13.93
C VAL A 172 8.16 -10.06 15.17
N SER A 173 6.97 -10.51 15.59
CA SER A 173 6.87 -11.31 16.80
C SER A 173 7.77 -12.53 16.63
N MET A 174 8.61 -12.83 17.64
CA MET A 174 9.45 -14.04 17.60
C MET A 174 8.60 -15.29 17.33
N GLY A 175 7.33 -15.28 17.75
CA GLY A 175 6.34 -16.33 17.48
C GLY A 175 6.08 -16.54 15.98
N LEU A 176 5.95 -15.48 15.19
CA LEU A 176 5.74 -15.57 13.74
C LEU A 176 6.93 -16.22 13.03
N MET A 177 8.16 -15.84 13.42
CA MET A 177 9.39 -16.42 12.88
C MET A 177 9.59 -17.88 13.29
N GLN A 178 9.24 -18.24 14.52
CA GLN A 178 9.25 -19.63 14.98
C GLN A 178 8.21 -20.49 14.25
N PHE A 179 7.01 -19.94 14.03
CA PHE A 179 5.96 -20.60 13.26
C PHE A 179 6.40 -20.85 11.80
N ALA A 180 6.98 -19.83 11.16
CA ALA A 180 7.51 -19.95 9.80
C ALA A 180 8.54 -21.08 9.71
N ARG A 181 9.52 -21.13 10.63
CA ARG A 181 10.52 -22.21 10.67
C ARG A 181 9.95 -23.60 10.87
N LYS A 182 8.85 -23.71 11.63
CA LYS A 182 8.25 -25.00 11.99
C LYS A 182 7.31 -25.55 10.91
N TYR A 183 6.57 -24.69 10.23
CA TYR A 183 5.47 -25.09 9.35
C TYR A 183 5.65 -24.72 7.88
N CYS A 184 6.50 -23.75 7.55
CA CYS A 184 6.77 -23.36 6.16
C CYS A 184 8.00 -24.11 5.67
N ASN A 185 7.81 -25.07 4.75
CA ASN A 185 8.91 -25.72 4.05
C ASN A 185 9.44 -24.77 2.96
N THR A 186 10.56 -24.08 3.23
CA THR A 186 11.19 -23.16 2.27
C THR A 186 11.53 -23.85 0.93
N GLN A 187 11.87 -25.15 0.96
CA GLN A 187 12.28 -25.89 -0.24
C GLN A 187 11.14 -26.22 -1.22
N GLN A 188 9.88 -26.22 -0.79
CA GLN A 188 8.76 -26.55 -1.68
C GLN A 188 8.34 -25.36 -2.56
N VAL A 189 8.60 -24.12 -2.12
CA VAL A 189 8.21 -22.92 -2.89
C VAL A 189 9.15 -22.69 -4.09
N GLU A 190 10.47 -22.88 -3.90
CA GLU A 190 11.48 -22.67 -4.95
C GLU A 190 11.49 -23.78 -6.04
N GLN A 191 11.10 -25.01 -5.69
CA GLN A 191 10.96 -26.10 -6.66
C GLN A 191 9.66 -26.02 -7.48
N GLN A 192 8.58 -25.47 -6.91
CA GLN A 192 7.30 -25.32 -7.61
C GLN A 192 7.28 -24.10 -8.55
N GLN A 193 7.95 -23.00 -8.20
CA GLN A 193 8.09 -21.82 -9.08
C GLN A 193 8.73 -22.14 -10.43
N ARG A 194 9.53 -23.21 -10.51
CA ARG A 194 10.12 -23.70 -11.76
C ARG A 194 9.23 -24.63 -12.59
N ASN A 195 8.20 -25.24 -11.99
CA ASN A 195 7.43 -26.30 -12.63
C ASN A 195 6.03 -25.87 -13.10
N ASP A 196 5.49 -24.77 -12.59
CA ASP A 196 4.15 -24.30 -12.98
C ASP A 196 4.15 -22.80 -13.35
N GLU A 197 4.39 -22.48 -14.62
CA GLU A 197 4.25 -21.11 -15.16
C GLU A 197 2.84 -20.52 -14.92
N ASN A 198 1.82 -21.38 -14.78
CA ASN A 198 0.44 -20.99 -14.45
C ASN A 198 0.20 -20.68 -12.95
N CYS A 199 1.05 -21.17 -12.05
CA CYS A 199 0.86 -20.99 -10.59
C CYS A 199 1.46 -19.67 -10.09
N VAL A 200 2.53 -19.20 -10.75
CA VAL A 200 3.11 -17.86 -10.49
C VAL A 200 2.10 -16.76 -10.81
N GLN A 201 1.28 -16.93 -11.85
CA GLN A 201 0.18 -16.01 -12.15
C GLN A 201 -0.87 -15.96 -11.03
N LEU A 202 -1.24 -17.08 -10.40
CA LEU A 202 -2.22 -17.06 -9.30
C LEU A 202 -1.68 -16.40 -8.02
N CYS A 203 -0.41 -16.61 -7.66
CA CYS A 203 0.20 -15.92 -6.52
C CYS A 203 0.33 -14.41 -6.75
N CYS A 204 0.72 -13.98 -7.96
CA CYS A 204 0.73 -12.57 -8.32
C CYS A 204 -0.69 -11.97 -8.35
N VAL A 205 -1.69 -12.72 -8.82
CA VAL A 205 -3.10 -12.28 -8.82
C VAL A 205 -3.65 -12.15 -7.40
N ALA A 206 -3.28 -13.02 -6.46
CA ALA A 206 -3.67 -12.89 -5.05
C ALA A 206 -3.03 -11.67 -4.36
N MET A 207 -1.75 -11.38 -4.64
CA MET A 207 -1.08 -10.16 -4.17
C MET A 207 -1.69 -8.90 -4.80
N LEU A 208 -2.06 -8.93 -6.08
CA LEU A 208 -2.74 -7.84 -6.76
C LEU A 208 -4.16 -7.60 -6.23
N MET A 209 -4.90 -8.67 -5.87
CA MET A 209 -6.25 -8.53 -5.31
C MET A 209 -6.27 -7.90 -3.91
N CYS A 210 -5.27 -8.14 -3.05
CA CYS A 210 -5.14 -7.42 -1.79
C CYS A 210 -4.84 -5.92 -1.98
N CYS A 211 -4.19 -5.53 -3.08
CA CYS A 211 -3.94 -4.12 -3.41
C CYS A 211 -5.13 -3.44 -4.13
N PHE A 212 -6.01 -4.19 -4.79
CA PHE A 212 -7.13 -3.64 -5.56
C PHE A 212 -8.45 -3.53 -4.78
N TRP A 213 -8.63 -4.28 -3.69
CA TRP A 213 -9.85 -4.23 -2.85
C TRP A 213 -9.75 -3.21 -1.71
N GLY A 214 -9.24 -2.03 -2.03
CA GLY A 214 -9.36 -0.81 -1.24
C GLY A 214 -10.14 0.25 -2.03
N LYS A 215 -11.43 0.00 -2.23
CA LYS A 215 -12.44 0.98 -2.64
C LYS A 215 -13.69 0.76 -1.81
#